data_AF-A0A399EBV5-F1
#
_entry.id   AF-A0A399EBV5-F1
#
_cell.length_a   1.000
_cell.length_b   1.000
_cell.length_c   1.000
_cell.angle_alpha   90.00
_cell.angle_beta   90.00
_cell.angle_gamma   90.00
#
_symmetry.space_group_name_H-M   'P 1'
#
loop_
_entity.id
_entity.type
_entity.pdbx_description
1 polymer ?
#
loop_
_entity_poly.entity_id
_entity_poly.type
_entity_poly.pdbx_seq_one_letter_code
_entity_poly.pdbx_strand_id
1 'polypeptide(L)'
;MLEYNKTMPRGSNLDRVRGSKEQLAARFGVTPLRPGEGGREVWVRAPLDVLERFEALPAGQRGAVIRAGLEALGLLEVEDAEAHE
;
A
#
# COMPACT_ATOMS: atom_id res chain seq x y z
N MET A 1 8.45 -20.37 31.49
CA MET A 1 7.93 -21.03 30.27
C MET A 1 6.52 -20.53 30.04
N LEU A 2 6.30 -19.61 29.09
CA LEU A 2 4.95 -19.16 28.77
C LEU A 2 4.27 -20.24 27.92
N GLU A 3 3.20 -20.84 28.46
CA GLU A 3 2.23 -21.62 27.68
C GLU A 3 1.71 -20.75 26.53
N TYR A 4 2.11 -21.09 25.31
CA TYR A 4 1.72 -20.34 24.13
C TYR A 4 0.31 -20.77 23.72
N ASN A 5 -0.67 -20.01 24.19
CA ASN A 5 -2.11 -20.19 23.96
C ASN A 5 -2.43 -20.46 22.47
N LYS A 6 -2.98 -21.66 22.23
CA LYS A 6 -3.45 -22.18 20.93
C LYS A 6 -4.65 -21.40 20.35
N THR A 7 -5.12 -20.36 21.04
CA THR A 7 -6.35 -19.58 20.77
C THR A 7 -6.13 -18.17 20.24
N MET A 8 -4.92 -17.61 20.29
CA MET A 8 -4.71 -16.24 19.81
C MET A 8 -4.64 -16.20 18.27
N PRO A 9 -5.42 -15.33 17.59
CA PRO A 9 -5.30 -15.14 16.14
C PRO A 9 -3.84 -14.83 15.78
N ARG A 10 -3.37 -15.40 14.66
CA ARG A 10 -2.01 -15.11 14.18
C ARG A 10 -1.84 -13.61 14.01
N GLY A 11 -0.83 -13.05 14.66
CA GLY A 11 -0.52 -11.63 14.59
C GLY A 11 -0.91 -10.79 15.81
N SER A 12 -1.76 -11.31 16.70
CA SER A 12 -2.30 -10.55 17.85
C SER A 12 -1.24 -10.04 18.84
N ASN A 13 -0.07 -10.67 18.89
CA ASN A 13 1.04 -10.28 19.77
C ASN A 13 2.16 -9.51 19.04
N LEU A 14 1.99 -9.19 17.75
CA LEU A 14 3.07 -8.61 16.95
C LEU A 14 3.52 -7.27 17.52
N ASP A 15 2.59 -6.39 17.89
CA ASP A 15 2.92 -5.08 18.43
C ASP A 15 3.66 -5.19 19.77
N ARG A 16 3.33 -6.21 20.58
CA ARG A 16 4.01 -6.47 21.87
C ARG A 16 5.44 -6.95 21.71
N VAL A 17 5.74 -7.67 20.63
CA VAL A 17 7.07 -8.25 20.37
C VAL A 17 7.94 -7.34 19.50
N ARG A 18 7.33 -6.63 18.54
CA ARG A 18 8.04 -5.86 17.51
C ARG A 18 7.95 -4.34 17.72
N GLY A 19 7.04 -3.86 18.55
CA GLY A 19 6.69 -2.44 18.66
C GLY A 19 5.55 -2.06 17.71
N SER A 20 5.01 -0.84 17.88
CA SER A 20 3.91 -0.34 17.05
C SER A 20 4.34 -0.17 15.59
N LYS A 21 3.37 -0.07 14.67
CA LYS A 21 3.65 0.18 13.24
C LYS A 21 4.46 1.46 13.03
N GLU A 22 4.19 2.49 13.81
CA GLU A 22 4.88 3.78 13.76
C GLU A 22 6.33 3.64 14.24
N GLN A 23 6.57 2.87 15.30
CA GLN A 23 7.91 2.59 15.81
C GLN A 23 8.73 1.80 14.79
N LEU A 24 8.12 0.80 14.15
CA LEU A 24 8.76 0.03 13.09
C LEU A 24 9.04 0.92 11.87
N ALA A 25 8.09 1.74 11.45
CA ALA A 25 8.25 2.64 10.32
C ALA A 25 9.39 3.64 10.55
N ALA A 26 9.47 4.25 11.73
CA ALA A 26 10.59 5.11 12.13
C ALA A 26 11.92 4.35 12.13
N ARG A 27 11.96 3.12 12.67
CA ARG A 27 13.17 2.28 12.69
C ARG A 27 13.65 1.93 11.28
N PHE A 28 12.74 1.71 10.35
CA PHE A 28 13.05 1.36 8.96
C PHE A 28 13.13 2.57 8.03
N GLY A 29 12.94 3.80 8.54
CA GLY A 29 12.97 5.02 7.74
C GLY A 29 11.86 5.09 6.68
N VAL A 30 10.74 4.39 6.89
CA VAL A 30 9.61 4.35 5.95
C VAL A 30 8.43 5.14 6.51
N THR A 31 7.58 5.65 5.63
CA THR A 31 6.32 6.29 6.03
C THR A 31 5.20 5.24 6.08
N PRO A 32 4.44 5.13 7.18
CA PRO A 32 3.25 4.28 7.22
C PRO A 32 2.22 4.69 6.17
N LEU A 33 1.44 3.72 5.69
CA LEU A 33 0.26 4.01 4.86
C LEU A 33 -0.75 4.85 5.67
N ARG A 34 -1.27 5.89 5.04
CA ARG A 34 -2.35 6.73 5.59
C ARG A 34 -3.72 6.03 5.42
N PRO A 35 -4.76 6.47 6.15
CA PRO A 35 -6.12 6.00 5.90
C PRO A 35 -6.49 6.15 4.42
N GLY A 36 -6.99 5.09 3.80
CA GLY A 36 -7.33 5.04 2.37
C GLY A 36 -6.17 4.69 1.44
N GLU A 37 -4.92 4.63 1.92
CA GLU A 37 -3.78 4.17 1.12
C GLU A 37 -3.61 2.66 1.17
N GLY A 38 -3.16 2.07 0.07
CA GLY A 38 -2.85 0.65 -0.04
C GLY A 38 -1.54 0.41 -0.79
N GLY A 39 -0.80 -0.60 -0.35
CA GLY A 39 0.37 -1.13 -1.05
C GLY A 39 0.11 -2.56 -1.52
N ARG A 40 0.45 -2.88 -2.77
CA ARG A 40 0.27 -4.22 -3.36
C ARG A 40 1.31 -4.45 -4.46
N GLU A 41 1.68 -5.71 -4.64
CA GLU A 41 2.49 -6.13 -5.79
C GLU A 41 1.57 -6.30 -7.00
N VAL A 42 1.98 -5.74 -8.15
CA VAL A 42 1.26 -5.82 -9.42
C VAL A 42 2.22 -6.18 -10.53
N TRP A 43 1.78 -7.01 -11.47
CA TRP A 43 2.56 -7.33 -12.66
C TRP A 43 2.27 -6.30 -13.75
N VAL A 44 3.32 -5.68 -14.30
CA VAL A 44 3.23 -4.62 -15.31
C VAL A 44 4.06 -5.00 -16.53
N ARG A 45 3.50 -4.82 -17.73
CA ARG A 45 4.22 -4.99 -19.01
C ARG A 45 4.45 -3.62 -19.64
N ALA A 46 5.71 -3.27 -19.86
CA ALA A 46 6.15 -2.02 -20.50
C ALA A 46 7.56 -2.20 -21.08
N PRO A 47 8.07 -1.24 -21.89
CA PRO A 47 9.50 -1.19 -22.24
C PRO A 47 10.40 -1.22 -21.00
N LEU A 48 11.54 -1.92 -21.10
CA LEU A 48 12.43 -2.16 -19.95
C LEU A 48 12.92 -0.85 -19.31
N ASP A 49 13.30 0.11 -20.13
CA ASP A 49 13.82 1.40 -19.68
C ASP A 49 12.74 2.24 -18.95
N VAL A 50 11.46 2.03 -19.26
CA VAL A 50 10.34 2.64 -18.54
C VAL A 50 10.14 1.96 -17.19
N LEU A 51 10.24 0.62 -17.12
CA LEU A 51 10.16 -0.13 -15.86
C LEU A 51 11.28 0.27 -14.90
N GLU A 52 12.52 0.35 -15.38
CA GLU A 52 13.68 0.74 -14.56
C GLU A 52 13.49 2.14 -13.95
N ARG A 53 12.97 3.10 -14.73
CA ARG A 53 12.67 4.45 -14.24
C ARG A 53 11.54 4.44 -13.22
N PHE A 54 10.50 3.65 -13.43
CA PHE A 54 9.38 3.52 -12.50
C PHE A 54 9.79 2.83 -11.19
N GLU A 55 10.63 1.80 -11.24
CA GLU A 55 11.14 1.07 -10.07
C GLU A 55 12.09 1.92 -9.22
N ALA A 56 12.83 2.84 -9.84
CA ALA A 56 13.67 3.80 -9.14
C ALA A 56 12.88 4.85 -8.33
N LEU A 57 11.57 5.00 -8.57
CA LEU A 57 10.74 5.96 -7.86
C LEU A 57 10.41 5.48 -6.42
N PRO A 58 10.41 6.38 -5.44
CA PRO A 58 9.79 6.14 -4.14
C PRO A 58 8.34 5.65 -4.27
N ALA A 59 7.87 4.84 -3.31
CA ALA A 59 6.52 4.27 -3.33
C ALA A 59 5.41 5.32 -3.53
N GLY A 60 5.51 6.49 -2.89
CA GLY A 60 4.54 7.57 -3.07
C GLY A 60 4.53 8.14 -4.49
N GLN A 61 5.69 8.29 -5.12
CA GLN A 61 5.79 8.78 -6.51
C GLN A 61 5.26 7.75 -7.50
N ARG A 62 5.47 6.44 -7.25
CA ARG A 62 4.83 5.37 -8.04
C ARG A 62 3.31 5.47 -7.98
N GLY A 63 2.75 5.71 -6.79
CA GLY A 63 1.31 5.96 -6.63
C GLY A 63 0.82 7.18 -7.41
N ALA A 64 1.59 8.27 -7.43
CA ALA A 64 1.26 9.46 -8.20
C ALA A 64 1.25 9.20 -9.72
N VAL A 65 2.22 8.45 -10.24
CA VAL A 65 2.26 8.03 -11.65
C VAL A 65 1.04 7.18 -12.02
N ILE A 66 0.67 6.21 -11.17
CA ILE A 66 -0.52 5.37 -11.39
C ILE A 66 -1.78 6.25 -11.43
N ARG A 67 -1.96 7.16 -10.46
CA ARG A 67 -3.11 8.07 -10.42
C ARG A 67 -3.16 8.93 -11.68
N ALA A 68 -2.05 9.57 -12.07
CA ALA A 68 -1.99 10.42 -13.26
C ALA A 68 -2.31 9.64 -14.55
N GLY A 69 -1.85 8.40 -14.67
CA GLY A 69 -2.17 7.52 -15.81
C GLY A 69 -3.66 7.18 -15.87
N LEU A 70 -4.28 6.84 -14.73
CA LEU A 70 -5.72 6.56 -14.67
C LEU A 70 -6.56 7.82 -14.94
N GLU A 71 -6.14 8.97 -14.43
CA GLU A 71 -6.76 10.28 -14.67
C GLU A 71 -6.73 10.64 -16.15
N ALA A 72 -5.57 10.51 -16.80
CA ALA A 72 -5.41 10.77 -18.23
C ALA A 72 -6.23 9.83 -19.13
N LEU A 73 -6.56 8.64 -18.64
CA LEU A 73 -7.42 7.67 -19.32
C LEU A 73 -8.92 7.88 -19.02
N GLY A 74 -9.27 8.85 -18.17
CA GLY A 74 -10.66 9.07 -17.73
C GLY A 74 -11.21 7.98 -16.81
N LEU A 75 -10.35 7.14 -16.22
CA LEU A 75 -10.74 5.97 -15.41
C LEU A 75 -10.90 6.29 -13.91
N LEU A 76 -10.79 7.56 -13.53
CA LEU A 76 -11.01 8.03 -12.16
C LEU A 76 -12.33 8.81 -12.00
N GLU A 77 -13.01 9.13 -13.09
CA GLU A 77 -14.35 9.70 -13.00
C GLU A 77 -15.33 8.58 -12.64
N VAL A 78 -15.99 8.73 -11.50
CA VAL A 78 -17.10 7.87 -11.11
C VAL A 78 -18.30 8.43 -11.85
N GLU A 79 -18.86 7.69 -12.81
CA GLU A 79 -20.26 7.90 -13.17
C GLU A 79 -21.05 7.64 -11.89
N ASP A 80 -21.57 8.71 -11.28
CA ASP A 80 -22.51 8.62 -10.16
C ASP A 80 -23.64 7.69 -10.61
N ALA A 81 -23.64 6.46 -10.09
CA ALA A 81 -24.74 5.54 -10.29
C ALA A 81 -26.00 6.24 -9.79
N GLU A 82 -26.88 6.58 -10.74
CA GLU A 82 -28.12 7.29 -10.52
C GLU A 82 -28.82 6.73 -9.27
N ALA A 83 -29.06 7.63 -8.31
CA ALA A 83 -30.01 7.42 -7.26
C ALA A 83 -31.40 7.32 -7.91
N HIS A 84 -31.75 6.14 -8.40
CA HIS A 84 -33.14 5.79 -8.69
C HIS A 84 -33.82 5.45 -7.37
N GLU A 85 -34.59 6.42 -6.88
CA GLU A 85 -35.64 6.25 -5.87
C GLU A 85 -36.83 5.46 -6.46
#